data_AF-A0A352CLG6-F1
#
_entry.id   AF-A0A352CLG6-F1
#
_cell.length_a   1.000
_cell.length_b   1.000
_cell.length_c   1.000
_cell.angle_alpha   90.00
_cell.angle_beta   90.00
_cell.angle_gamma   90.00
#
_symmetry.space_group_name_H-M   'P 1'
#
loop_
_entity.id
_entity.type
_entity.pdbx_description
1 polymer ?
#
loop_
_entity_poly.entity_id
_entity_poly.type
_entity_poly.pdbx_seq_one_letter_code
_entity_poly.pdbx_strand_id
1 'polypeptide(L)'
;VAGADIDALMKGAAEGRKMARENAFADNDALKYAAVRNILYRKGKAVEIVANYEPSLHFVSEWWKQLYGESEGKDQKGIFPASVDLTTDLHSMGQFIQDGARIMFETVINIEKPRYEITMQKADNNLDGLDYLAGKTVDFANKCAMNGTILAHTDGNVPNAVINVPEQNEEYLGQLFYFFEFACGVSGYMLGVNPFNQPGVESYKKNMFALLGKPGYEDKTEELRKRI
;
A
#
# COMPACT_ATOMS: atom_id res chain seq x y z
N VAL A 1 -18.32 10.27 -15.55
CA VAL A 1 -17.53 11.53 -15.51
C VAL A 1 -16.10 11.30 -15.99
N ALA A 2 -15.30 10.42 -15.36
CA ALA A 2 -13.94 10.12 -15.83
C ALA A 2 -13.85 9.19 -17.07
N GLY A 3 -14.96 8.52 -17.43
CA GLY A 3 -15.01 7.59 -18.56
C GLY A 3 -14.70 6.13 -18.21
N ALA A 4 -14.38 5.83 -16.96
CA ALA A 4 -14.16 4.46 -16.47
C ALA A 4 -15.46 3.64 -16.43
N ASP A 5 -15.34 2.33 -16.68
CA ASP A 5 -16.45 1.38 -16.62
C ASP A 5 -16.75 0.94 -15.17
N ILE A 6 -17.79 1.53 -14.59
CA ILE A 6 -18.20 1.21 -13.21
C ILE A 6 -18.89 -0.15 -13.08
N ASP A 7 -19.45 -0.68 -14.17
CA ASP A 7 -20.07 -2.01 -14.15
C ASP A 7 -18.98 -3.08 -14.10
N ALA A 8 -17.90 -2.91 -14.87
CA ALA A 8 -16.70 -3.74 -14.77
C ALA A 8 -16.05 -3.65 -13.39
N LEU A 9 -15.93 -2.45 -12.81
CA LEU A 9 -15.43 -2.25 -11.45
C LEU A 9 -16.24 -3.06 -10.42
N MET A 10 -17.57 -2.93 -10.47
CA MET A 10 -18.47 -3.64 -9.55
C MET A 10 -18.46 -5.15 -9.76
N LYS A 11 -18.34 -5.61 -11.02
CA LYS A 11 -18.17 -7.03 -11.34
C LYS A 11 -16.90 -7.58 -10.69
N GLY A 12 -15.78 -6.88 -10.84
CA GLY A 12 -14.51 -7.25 -10.22
C GLY A 12 -14.61 -7.30 -8.69
N ALA A 13 -15.23 -6.30 -8.07
CA ALA A 13 -15.45 -6.32 -6.61
C ALA A 13 -16.32 -7.52 -6.16
N ALA A 14 -17.34 -7.90 -6.94
CA ALA A 14 -18.17 -9.07 -6.65
C ALA A 14 -17.39 -10.39 -6.75
N GLU A 15 -16.47 -10.50 -7.70
CA GLU A 15 -15.55 -11.65 -7.81
C GLU A 15 -14.55 -11.68 -6.65
N GLY A 16 -13.96 -10.52 -6.31
CA GLY A 16 -13.11 -10.34 -5.13
C GLY A 16 -13.81 -10.79 -3.84
N ARG A 17 -15.10 -10.43 -3.71
CA ARG A 17 -15.96 -10.91 -2.63
C ARG A 17 -16.09 -12.41 -2.59
N LYS A 18 -16.37 -13.02 -3.72
CA LYS A 18 -16.52 -14.48 -3.82
C LYS A 18 -15.24 -15.17 -3.33
N MET A 19 -14.08 -14.76 -3.85
CA MET A 19 -12.77 -15.30 -3.47
C MET A 19 -12.51 -15.14 -1.96
N ALA A 20 -12.74 -13.95 -1.41
CA ALA A 20 -12.49 -13.66 -0.01
C ALA A 20 -13.45 -14.35 0.98
N ARG A 21 -14.70 -14.63 0.56
CA ARG A 21 -15.76 -15.16 1.44
C ARG A 21 -15.98 -16.65 1.35
N GLU A 22 -15.70 -17.24 0.19
CA GLU A 22 -16.06 -18.63 -0.13
C GLU A 22 -14.85 -19.55 -0.18
N ASN A 23 -13.64 -19.04 -0.46
CA ASN A 23 -12.44 -19.87 -0.46
C ASN A 23 -12.06 -20.30 0.96
N ALA A 24 -11.64 -21.56 1.08
CA ALA A 24 -10.99 -22.06 2.29
C ALA A 24 -9.69 -21.28 2.57
N PHE A 25 -9.27 -21.22 3.83
CA PHE A 25 -8.08 -20.46 4.24
C PHE A 25 -6.83 -20.71 3.39
N ALA A 26 -6.56 -21.98 3.04
CA ALA A 26 -5.41 -22.36 2.23
C ALA A 26 -5.37 -21.73 0.83
N ASP A 27 -6.53 -21.31 0.31
CA ASP A 27 -6.72 -20.72 -1.02
C ASP A 27 -7.28 -19.28 -0.94
N ASN A 28 -7.24 -18.66 0.24
CA ASN A 28 -7.82 -17.34 0.48
C ASN A 28 -6.72 -16.32 0.77
N ASP A 29 -6.30 -15.61 -0.28
CA ASP A 29 -5.15 -14.71 -0.18
C ASP A 29 -5.42 -13.49 0.70
N ALA A 30 -6.67 -13.03 0.80
CA ALA A 30 -7.04 -11.93 1.70
C ALA A 30 -6.85 -12.35 3.17
N LEU A 31 -7.23 -13.58 3.53
CA LEU A 31 -7.00 -14.14 4.87
C LEU A 31 -5.51 -14.38 5.13
N LYS A 32 -4.76 -14.90 4.15
CA LYS A 32 -3.31 -15.10 4.28
C LYS A 32 -2.59 -13.78 4.49
N TYR A 33 -2.94 -12.75 3.72
CA TYR A 33 -2.37 -11.41 3.85
C TYR A 33 -2.63 -10.84 5.25
N ALA A 34 -3.89 -10.83 5.71
CA ALA A 34 -4.23 -10.39 7.07
C ALA A 34 -3.46 -11.15 8.17
N ALA A 35 -3.33 -12.47 8.02
CA ALA A 35 -2.62 -13.32 8.97
C ALA A 35 -1.12 -13.04 8.99
N VAL A 36 -0.47 -12.96 7.82
CA VAL A 36 0.98 -12.70 7.71
C VAL A 36 1.33 -11.34 8.29
N ARG A 37 0.58 -10.28 7.97
CA ARG A 37 0.80 -8.94 8.55
C ARG A 37 0.77 -8.97 10.08
N ASN A 38 -0.23 -9.63 10.66
CA ASN A 38 -0.34 -9.77 12.11
C ASN A 38 0.78 -10.61 12.73
N ILE A 39 1.24 -11.66 12.03
CA ILE A 39 2.41 -12.45 12.45
C ILE A 39 3.67 -11.59 12.46
N LEU A 40 3.89 -10.79 11.40
CA LEU A 40 5.05 -9.90 11.28
C LEU A 40 5.01 -8.78 12.34
N TYR A 41 3.84 -8.20 12.60
CA TYR A 41 3.66 -7.24 13.67
C TYR A 41 4.04 -7.80 15.04
N ARG A 42 3.57 -9.02 15.36
CA ARG A 42 3.96 -9.72 16.61
C ARG A 42 5.45 -10.07 16.68
N LYS A 43 6.14 -10.11 15.54
CA LYS A 43 7.60 -10.28 15.43
C LYS A 43 8.36 -8.94 15.46
N GLY A 44 7.70 -7.83 15.76
CA GLY A 44 8.31 -6.51 15.91
C GLY A 44 8.39 -5.69 14.61
N LYS A 45 7.70 -6.12 13.54
CA LYS A 45 7.61 -5.32 12.32
C LYS A 45 6.49 -4.28 12.47
N ALA A 46 6.84 -3.10 12.93
CA ALA A 46 5.92 -2.00 13.23
C ALA A 46 5.50 -1.19 12.00
N VAL A 47 6.20 -1.32 10.86
CA VAL A 47 5.93 -0.58 9.63
C VAL A 47 5.63 -1.56 8.50
N GLU A 48 4.62 -1.27 7.70
CA GLU A 48 4.43 -1.92 6.41
C GLU A 48 4.57 -0.87 5.32
N ILE A 49 5.33 -1.23 4.29
CA ILE A 49 5.52 -0.39 3.11
C ILE A 49 4.79 -1.05 1.96
N VAL A 50 3.71 -0.44 1.46
CA VAL A 50 3.16 -0.81 0.16
C VAL A 50 4.02 -0.17 -0.93
N ALA A 51 4.61 -1.01 -1.76
CA ALA A 51 5.43 -0.59 -2.89
C ALA A 51 4.69 -0.84 -4.20
N ASN A 52 4.75 0.10 -5.12
CA ASN A 52 4.30 -0.09 -6.50
C ASN A 52 5.46 0.24 -7.47
N TYR A 53 5.38 -0.29 -8.69
CA TYR A 53 6.36 -0.02 -9.76
C TYR A 53 5.76 0.80 -10.91
N GLU A 54 4.60 1.43 -10.66
CA GLU A 54 3.78 2.10 -11.65
C GLU A 54 3.27 3.43 -11.06
N PRO A 55 3.68 4.60 -11.56
CA PRO A 55 3.33 5.88 -10.95
C PRO A 55 1.83 6.16 -10.93
N SER A 56 1.04 5.49 -11.79
CA SER A 56 -0.43 5.55 -11.76
C SER A 56 -1.05 4.96 -10.50
N LEU A 57 -0.32 4.13 -9.75
CA LEU A 57 -0.77 3.48 -8.51
C LEU A 57 -0.49 4.31 -7.25
N HIS A 58 0.12 5.49 -7.36
CA HIS A 58 0.42 6.35 -6.21
C HIS A 58 -0.82 6.56 -5.30
N PHE A 59 -1.96 6.93 -5.88
CA PHE A 59 -3.19 7.16 -5.11
C PHE A 59 -3.89 5.88 -4.65
N VAL A 60 -3.60 4.72 -5.24
CA VAL A 60 -4.01 3.42 -4.68
C VAL A 60 -3.28 3.19 -3.35
N SER A 61 -2.01 3.59 -3.27
CA SER A 61 -1.23 3.53 -2.05
C SER A 61 -1.72 4.52 -0.99
N GLU A 62 -2.10 5.75 -1.36
CA GLU A 62 -2.74 6.71 -0.44
C GLU A 62 -4.07 6.18 0.12
N TRP A 63 -4.92 5.63 -0.75
CA TRP A 63 -6.17 4.97 -0.34
C TRP A 63 -5.90 3.82 0.64
N TRP A 64 -4.91 2.98 0.34
CA TRP A 64 -4.52 1.86 1.19
C TRP A 64 -4.04 2.33 2.57
N LYS A 65 -3.24 3.41 2.62
CA LYS A 65 -2.77 3.98 3.90
C LYS A 65 -3.93 4.44 4.77
N GLN A 66 -4.93 5.11 4.19
CA GLN A 66 -6.12 5.49 4.94
C GLN A 66 -6.87 4.25 5.45
N LEU A 67 -7.11 3.28 4.57
CA LEU A 67 -7.85 2.06 4.91
C LEU A 67 -7.24 1.35 6.12
N TYR A 68 -5.94 1.09 6.11
CA TYR A 68 -5.27 0.37 7.22
C TYR A 68 -5.00 1.28 8.41
N GLY A 69 -4.58 2.52 8.19
CA GLY A 69 -4.23 3.46 9.26
C GLY A 69 -5.43 3.83 10.14
N GLU A 70 -6.57 4.19 9.55
CA GLU A 70 -7.78 4.52 10.32
C GLU A 70 -8.46 3.28 10.92
N SER A 71 -8.32 2.11 10.27
CA SER A 71 -8.91 0.87 10.78
C SER A 71 -8.11 0.30 11.96
N GLU A 72 -6.78 0.30 11.90
CA GLU A 72 -5.93 -0.43 12.84
C GLU A 72 -5.23 0.45 13.89
N GLY A 73 -5.07 1.76 13.62
CA GLY A 73 -4.38 2.72 14.50
C GLY A 73 -5.18 3.10 15.75
N LYS A 74 -5.44 2.12 16.63
CA LYS A 74 -6.35 2.22 17.78
C LYS A 74 -5.73 1.61 19.02
N ASP A 75 -6.16 2.09 20.19
CA ASP A 75 -5.75 1.55 21.49
C ASP A 75 -4.23 1.42 21.66
N GLN A 76 -3.48 2.38 21.09
CA GLN A 76 -2.01 2.42 21.05
C GLN A 76 -1.37 1.20 20.33
N LYS A 77 -2.11 0.59 19.39
CA LYS A 77 -1.68 -0.51 18.52
C LYS A 77 -1.74 -0.10 17.06
N GLY A 78 -1.29 -1.00 16.20
CA GLY A 78 -1.38 -0.88 14.75
C GLY A 78 -0.03 -1.01 14.08
N ILE A 79 -0.06 -1.46 12.82
CA ILE A 79 1.07 -1.35 11.91
C ILE A 79 1.01 0.06 11.32
N PHE A 80 2.13 0.78 11.30
CA PHE A 80 2.20 2.08 10.66
C PHE A 80 2.21 1.89 9.13
N PRO A 81 1.20 2.40 8.40
CA PRO A 81 1.14 2.24 6.96
C PRO A 81 2.00 3.30 6.26
N ALA A 82 2.99 2.84 5.51
CA ALA A 82 3.83 3.65 4.63
C ALA A 82 3.70 3.16 3.19
N SER A 83 4.16 3.97 2.25
CA SER A 83 4.16 3.63 0.82
C SER A 83 5.35 4.23 0.10
N VAL A 84 5.78 3.60 -0.98
CA VAL A 84 6.86 4.06 -1.87
C VAL A 84 6.50 3.80 -3.33
N ASP A 85 6.93 4.69 -4.21
CA ASP A 85 6.80 4.54 -5.66
C ASP A 85 8.16 4.15 -6.25
N LEU A 86 8.28 2.91 -6.72
CA LEU A 86 9.53 2.34 -7.22
C LEU A 86 9.58 2.38 -8.76
N THR A 87 10.74 2.48 -9.38
CA THR A 87 12.09 2.55 -8.80
C THR A 87 12.47 3.92 -8.22
N THR A 88 11.64 4.96 -8.40
CA THR A 88 11.94 6.34 -7.99
C THR A 88 12.41 6.43 -6.54
N ASP A 89 11.69 5.83 -5.61
CA ASP A 89 12.00 5.90 -4.18
C ASP A 89 13.10 4.94 -3.72
N LEU A 90 13.63 4.08 -4.61
CA LEU A 90 14.93 3.45 -4.34
C LEU A 90 16.03 4.51 -4.20
N HIS A 91 15.86 5.67 -4.83
CA HIS A 91 16.79 6.80 -4.80
C HIS A 91 16.46 7.83 -3.70
N SER A 92 15.54 7.52 -2.79
CA SER A 92 15.22 8.33 -1.60
C SER A 92 15.20 7.46 -0.34
N MET A 93 14.35 6.43 -0.33
CA MET A 93 14.09 5.52 0.78
C MET A 93 14.86 4.20 0.67
N GLY A 94 15.36 3.83 -0.51
CA GLY A 94 16.04 2.55 -0.76
C GLY A 94 17.18 2.26 0.22
N GLN A 95 18.01 3.25 0.56
CA GLN A 95 19.08 3.08 1.56
C GLN A 95 18.54 2.70 2.95
N PHE A 96 17.44 3.31 3.38
CA PHE A 96 16.84 3.01 4.67
C PHE A 96 16.14 1.65 4.66
N ILE A 97 15.48 1.29 3.57
CA ILE A 97 14.84 -0.02 3.42
C ILE A 97 15.91 -1.13 3.41
N GLN A 98 17.04 -0.93 2.74
CA GLN A 98 18.12 -1.91 2.68
C GLN A 98 18.85 -2.08 4.03
N ASP A 99 19.32 -0.98 4.64
CA ASP A 99 20.26 -1.05 5.79
C ASP A 99 19.82 -0.25 7.04
N GLY A 100 18.64 0.37 7.02
CA GLY A 100 18.08 1.06 8.18
C GLY A 100 17.54 0.13 9.27
N ALA A 101 16.71 0.65 10.17
CA ALA A 101 16.11 -0.14 11.24
C ALA A 101 15.24 -1.29 10.67
N ARG A 102 15.40 -2.53 11.16
CA ARG A 102 14.70 -3.73 10.66
C ARG A 102 13.26 -3.86 11.18
N ILE A 103 12.54 -2.74 11.20
CA ILE A 103 11.17 -2.61 11.73
C ILE A 103 10.09 -2.74 10.66
N MET A 104 10.47 -2.87 9.38
CA MET A 104 9.52 -2.97 8.28
C MET A 104 9.45 -4.34 7.62
N PHE A 105 8.35 -4.52 6.89
CA PHE A 105 8.16 -5.46 5.80
C PHE A 105 7.52 -4.72 4.61
N GLU A 106 7.58 -5.31 3.43
CA GLU A 106 7.06 -4.75 2.19
C GLU A 106 5.93 -5.60 1.62
N THR A 107 4.97 -4.93 1.00
CA THR A 107 3.91 -5.53 0.20
C THR A 107 3.95 -4.89 -1.18
N VAL A 108 4.46 -5.60 -2.18
CA VAL A 108 4.62 -5.12 -3.56
C VAL A 108 3.34 -5.38 -4.35
N ILE A 109 2.76 -4.35 -4.94
CA ILE A 109 1.68 -4.46 -5.92
C ILE A 109 2.33 -4.55 -7.31
N ASN A 110 2.30 -5.75 -7.89
CA ASN A 110 2.89 -6.03 -9.20
C ASN A 110 1.81 -6.08 -10.28
N ILE A 111 1.85 -5.17 -11.25
CA ILE A 111 1.01 -5.24 -12.46
C ILE A 111 1.68 -6.16 -13.48
N GLU A 112 1.13 -7.32 -13.78
CA GLU A 112 1.82 -8.33 -14.61
C GLU A 112 1.99 -7.88 -16.07
N LYS A 113 0.98 -7.21 -16.64
CA LYS A 113 0.99 -6.72 -18.02
C LYS A 113 0.86 -5.20 -18.07
N PRO A 114 1.81 -4.49 -18.70
CA PRO A 114 1.75 -3.04 -18.84
C PRO A 114 0.65 -2.62 -19.84
N ARG A 115 0.15 -1.40 -19.70
CA ARG A 115 -0.84 -0.83 -20.66
C ARG A 115 -0.23 -0.57 -22.05
N TYR A 116 1.06 -0.27 -22.08
CA TYR A 116 1.83 0.01 -23.28
C TYR A 116 3.23 -0.57 -23.14
N GLU A 117 3.76 -1.11 -24.23
CA GLU A 117 5.13 -1.59 -24.29
C GLU A 117 6.00 -0.64 -25.10
N ILE A 118 7.19 -0.36 -24.57
CA ILE A 118 8.23 0.38 -25.27
C ILE A 118 9.44 -0.55 -25.36
N THR A 119 9.88 -0.83 -26.58
CA THR A 119 11.10 -1.62 -26.83
C THR A 119 12.30 -0.69 -26.89
N MET A 120 13.30 -0.97 -26.05
CA MET A 120 14.59 -0.25 -26.06
C MET A 120 15.33 -0.58 -27.35
N GLN A 121 15.74 0.46 -28.06
CA GLN A 121 16.46 0.35 -29.33
C GLN A 121 17.96 0.31 -29.08
N LYS A 122 18.68 -0.28 -30.01
CA LYS A 122 20.14 -0.21 -30.04
C LYS A 122 20.57 1.22 -30.40
N ALA A 123 21.58 1.76 -29.73
CA ALA A 123 22.17 3.05 -30.08
C ALA A 123 23.26 2.90 -31.17
N ASP A 124 23.54 3.97 -31.90
CA ASP A 124 24.56 3.95 -32.96
C ASP A 124 25.99 3.70 -32.41
N ASN A 125 26.27 4.12 -31.17
CA ASN A 125 27.62 4.09 -30.60
C ASN A 125 27.73 3.65 -29.12
N ASN A 126 26.70 3.01 -28.54
CA ASN A 126 26.68 2.42 -27.19
C ASN A 126 27.43 3.21 -26.09
N LEU A 127 27.34 4.55 -26.11
CA LEU A 127 28.13 5.41 -25.22
C LEU A 127 27.71 5.28 -23.74
N ASP A 128 26.48 4.88 -23.50
CA ASP A 128 25.90 4.64 -22.17
C ASP A 128 26.11 3.20 -21.67
N GLY A 129 26.62 2.31 -22.53
CA GLY A 129 26.79 0.90 -22.22
C GLY A 129 25.48 0.11 -22.09
N LEU A 130 24.34 0.65 -22.55
CA LEU A 130 23.01 0.05 -22.37
C LEU A 130 22.56 -0.85 -23.54
N ASP A 131 23.36 -1.05 -24.59
CA ASP A 131 22.99 -1.90 -25.74
C ASP A 131 22.66 -3.35 -25.34
N TYR A 132 23.08 -3.84 -24.17
CA TYR A 132 22.67 -5.16 -23.66
C TYR A 132 21.17 -5.25 -23.32
N LEU A 133 20.48 -4.12 -23.27
CA LEU A 133 19.03 -3.99 -23.12
C LEU A 133 18.31 -3.84 -24.47
N ALA A 134 19.03 -3.69 -25.58
CA ALA A 134 18.42 -3.56 -26.89
C ALA A 134 17.54 -4.77 -27.23
N GLY A 135 16.35 -4.51 -27.77
CA GLY A 135 15.33 -5.53 -28.07
C GLY A 135 14.52 -5.98 -26.85
N LYS A 136 14.83 -5.52 -25.64
CA LYS A 136 14.01 -5.74 -24.44
C LYS A 136 13.03 -4.59 -24.23
N THR A 137 11.94 -4.85 -23.52
CA THR A 137 10.96 -3.81 -23.18
C THR A 137 11.36 -3.06 -21.91
N VAL A 138 10.89 -1.82 -21.76
CA VAL A 138 11.02 -1.06 -20.50
C VAL A 138 10.38 -1.82 -19.34
N ASP A 139 9.24 -2.48 -19.57
CA ASP A 139 8.60 -3.34 -18.56
C ASP A 139 9.51 -4.50 -18.15
N PHE A 140 10.19 -5.17 -19.09
CA PHE A 140 11.18 -6.20 -18.76
C PHE A 140 12.25 -5.66 -17.79
N ALA A 141 12.81 -4.48 -18.08
CA ALA A 141 13.79 -3.86 -17.18
C ALA A 141 13.17 -3.51 -15.81
N ASN A 142 11.92 -3.04 -15.77
CA ASN A 142 11.18 -2.75 -14.55
C ASN A 142 10.93 -4.02 -13.71
N LYS A 143 10.57 -5.16 -14.33
CA LYS A 143 10.44 -6.45 -13.66
C LYS A 143 11.76 -6.99 -13.12
N CYS A 144 12.85 -6.81 -13.88
CA CYS A 144 14.19 -7.13 -13.37
C CYS A 144 14.55 -6.27 -12.16
N ALA A 145 14.26 -4.97 -12.18
CA ALA A 145 14.47 -4.10 -11.03
C ALA A 145 13.63 -4.54 -9.84
N MET A 146 12.34 -4.81 -10.03
CA MET A 146 11.44 -5.31 -8.98
C MET A 146 11.95 -6.60 -8.33
N ASN A 147 12.25 -7.62 -9.12
CA ASN A 147 12.71 -8.90 -8.60
C ASN A 147 14.09 -8.76 -7.92
N GLY A 148 14.99 -7.97 -8.49
CA GLY A 148 16.29 -7.68 -7.87
C GLY A 148 16.16 -6.97 -6.53
N THR A 149 15.26 -5.99 -6.44
CA THR A 149 14.94 -5.29 -5.18
C THR A 149 14.33 -6.23 -4.15
N ILE A 150 13.32 -7.03 -4.51
CA ILE A 150 12.69 -7.99 -3.60
C ILE A 150 13.73 -8.95 -3.01
N LEU A 151 14.64 -9.48 -3.84
CA LEU A 151 15.72 -10.36 -3.38
C LEU A 151 16.66 -9.61 -2.42
N ALA A 152 17.16 -8.44 -2.81
CA ALA A 152 18.09 -7.65 -2.00
C ALA A 152 17.48 -7.24 -0.65
N HIS A 153 16.22 -6.83 -0.63
CA HIS A 153 15.50 -6.44 0.58
C HIS A 153 15.21 -7.66 1.48
N THR A 154 14.84 -8.81 0.89
CA THR A 154 14.65 -10.06 1.63
C THR A 154 15.95 -10.51 2.29
N ASP A 155 17.07 -10.48 1.57
CA ASP A 155 18.41 -10.75 2.11
C ASP A 155 18.81 -9.74 3.20
N GLY A 156 18.35 -8.49 3.07
CA GLY A 156 18.42 -7.43 4.08
C GLY A 156 17.47 -7.58 5.27
N ASN A 157 16.78 -8.73 5.40
CA ASN A 157 15.81 -9.03 6.47
C ASN A 157 14.58 -8.10 6.50
N VAL A 158 14.14 -7.67 5.31
CA VAL A 158 12.82 -7.07 5.06
C VAL A 158 11.93 -8.13 4.40
N PRO A 159 10.99 -8.73 5.15
CA PRO A 159 10.05 -9.68 4.57
C PRO A 159 9.26 -9.02 3.44
N ASN A 160 9.06 -9.74 2.35
CA ASN A 160 8.35 -9.25 1.17
C ASN A 160 7.14 -10.13 0.86
N ALA A 161 5.97 -9.51 0.70
CA ALA A 161 4.79 -10.10 0.09
C ALA A 161 4.57 -9.48 -1.29
N VAL A 162 4.04 -10.24 -2.24
CA VAL A 162 3.74 -9.75 -3.59
C VAL A 162 2.27 -10.03 -3.90
N ILE A 163 1.56 -8.99 -4.33
CA ILE A 163 0.19 -9.07 -4.84
C ILE A 163 0.28 -8.87 -6.35
N ASN A 164 0.05 -9.95 -7.10
CA ASN A 164 0.04 -9.90 -8.56
C ASN A 164 -1.35 -9.49 -9.05
N VAL A 165 -1.39 -8.46 -9.89
CA VAL A 165 -2.59 -7.93 -10.54
C VAL A 165 -2.37 -8.10 -12.05
N PRO A 166 -3.23 -8.84 -12.78
CA PRO A 166 -2.93 -9.21 -14.16
C PRO A 166 -2.70 -8.03 -15.11
N GLU A 167 -3.54 -7.00 -15.05
CA GLU A 167 -3.34 -5.75 -15.79
C GLU A 167 -4.12 -4.61 -15.14
N GLN A 168 -3.83 -3.36 -15.55
CA GLN A 168 -4.58 -2.19 -15.06
C GLN A 168 -5.89 -2.02 -15.84
N ASN A 169 -7.00 -2.45 -15.25
CA ASN A 169 -8.37 -2.19 -15.71
C ASN A 169 -9.35 -2.08 -14.52
N GLU A 170 -10.59 -1.71 -14.80
CA GLU A 170 -11.62 -1.51 -13.78
C GLU A 170 -11.97 -2.78 -13.02
N GLU A 171 -12.05 -3.94 -13.69
CA GLU A 171 -12.36 -5.21 -13.06
C GLU A 171 -11.31 -5.60 -12.01
N TYR A 172 -10.02 -5.56 -12.36
CA TYR A 172 -8.95 -5.89 -11.42
C TYR A 172 -8.77 -4.84 -10.32
N LEU A 173 -9.08 -3.57 -10.60
CA LEU A 173 -9.13 -2.54 -9.56
C LEU A 173 -10.23 -2.87 -8.53
N GLY A 174 -11.40 -3.32 -8.98
CA GLY A 174 -12.50 -3.73 -8.12
C GLY A 174 -12.14 -4.95 -7.27
N GLN A 175 -11.49 -5.95 -7.86
CA GLN A 175 -10.97 -7.12 -7.14
C GLN A 175 -9.95 -6.70 -6.06
N LEU A 176 -9.01 -5.81 -6.41
CA LEU A 176 -7.95 -5.32 -5.52
C LEU A 176 -8.52 -4.54 -4.32
N PHE A 177 -9.48 -3.64 -4.57
CA PHE A 177 -10.15 -2.91 -3.50
C PHE A 177 -10.86 -3.86 -2.54
N TYR A 178 -11.66 -4.80 -3.05
CA TYR A 178 -12.37 -5.74 -2.18
C TYR A 178 -11.40 -6.63 -1.39
N PHE A 179 -10.32 -7.10 -2.03
CA PHE A 179 -9.26 -7.87 -1.37
C PHE A 179 -8.72 -7.13 -0.14
N PHE A 180 -8.33 -5.87 -0.30
CA PHE A 180 -7.75 -5.09 0.78
C PHE A 180 -8.77 -4.72 1.85
N GLU A 181 -10.01 -4.36 1.49
CA GLU A 181 -11.10 -4.07 2.44
C GLU A 181 -11.40 -5.27 3.33
N PHE A 182 -11.54 -6.45 2.72
CA PHE A 182 -11.82 -7.67 3.46
C PHE A 182 -10.64 -8.06 4.36
N ALA A 183 -9.43 -8.03 3.84
CA ALA A 183 -8.23 -8.32 4.61
C ALA A 183 -8.05 -7.33 5.78
N CYS A 184 -8.35 -6.05 5.59
CA CYS A 184 -8.27 -5.02 6.63
C CYS A 184 -9.25 -5.30 7.77
N GLY A 185 -10.52 -5.63 7.44
CA GLY A 185 -11.52 -5.98 8.44
C GLY A 185 -11.09 -7.19 9.30
N VAL A 186 -10.58 -8.24 8.66
CA VAL A 186 -10.04 -9.42 9.36
C VAL A 186 -8.81 -9.05 10.20
N SER A 187 -7.88 -8.29 9.63
CA SER A 187 -6.63 -7.88 10.28
C SER A 187 -6.89 -7.03 11.53
N GLY A 188 -7.84 -6.10 11.48
CA GLY A 188 -8.28 -5.32 12.66
C GLY A 188 -8.86 -6.19 13.78
N TYR A 189 -9.67 -7.20 13.45
CA TYR A 189 -10.14 -8.16 14.44
C TYR A 189 -9.01 -9.01 15.03
N MET A 190 -8.02 -9.43 14.22
CA MET A 190 -6.84 -10.16 14.69
C MET A 190 -5.93 -9.33 15.61
N LEU A 191 -5.91 -8.00 15.42
CA LEU A 191 -5.23 -7.04 16.28
C LEU A 191 -6.01 -6.75 17.58
N GLY A 192 -7.29 -7.13 17.61
CA GLY A 192 -8.19 -6.91 18.74
C GLY A 192 -8.64 -5.45 18.88
N VAL A 193 -8.88 -4.78 17.76
CA VAL A 193 -9.45 -3.41 17.70
C VAL A 193 -10.77 -3.43 16.93
N ASN A 194 -11.56 -2.36 17.02
CA ASN A 194 -12.73 -2.18 16.17
C ASN A 194 -12.29 -1.53 14.84
N PRO A 195 -12.30 -2.22 13.69
CA PRO A 195 -11.82 -1.64 12.43
C PRO A 195 -12.74 -0.56 11.84
N PHE A 196 -13.98 -0.41 12.31
CA PHE A 196 -15.02 0.40 11.65
C PHE A 196 -15.39 1.70 12.37
N ASN A 197 -14.51 2.21 13.24
CA ASN A 197 -14.65 3.50 13.89
C ASN A 197 -13.37 4.36 13.76
N GLN A 198 -13.42 5.63 14.18
CA GLN A 198 -12.29 6.55 14.06
C GLN A 198 -12.28 7.62 15.16
N PRO A 199 -12.35 7.26 16.46
CA PRO A 199 -12.57 8.23 17.55
C PRO A 199 -11.45 9.29 17.67
N GLY A 200 -10.21 8.95 17.30
CA GLY A 200 -9.05 9.84 17.45
C GLY A 200 -9.13 11.13 16.62
N VAL A 201 -9.78 11.09 15.45
CA VAL A 201 -9.87 12.24 14.54
C VAL A 201 -10.68 13.40 15.13
N GLU A 202 -11.57 13.11 16.09
CA GLU A 202 -12.37 14.15 16.74
C GLU A 202 -11.55 15.04 17.68
N SER A 203 -10.37 14.57 18.14
CA SER A 203 -9.51 15.34 19.05
C SER A 203 -8.99 16.62 18.40
N TYR A 204 -8.37 16.52 17.21
CA TYR A 204 -7.84 17.71 16.52
C TYR A 204 -8.97 18.62 16.04
N LYS A 205 -10.12 18.08 15.61
CA LYS A 205 -11.29 18.89 15.22
C LYS A 205 -11.79 19.74 16.37
N LYS A 206 -11.90 19.18 17.59
CA LYS A 206 -12.28 19.94 18.78
C LYS A 206 -11.30 21.07 19.09
N ASN A 207 -10.00 20.81 18.95
CA ASN A 207 -8.98 21.84 19.16
C ASN A 207 -9.04 22.93 18.08
N MET A 208 -9.21 22.54 16.81
CA MET A 208 -9.37 23.46 15.69
C MET A 208 -10.61 24.34 15.86
N PHE A 209 -11.76 23.76 16.21
CA PHE A 209 -12.99 24.51 16.47
C PHE A 209 -12.83 25.51 17.60
N ALA A 210 -12.16 25.12 18.69
CA ALA A 210 -11.82 26.03 19.77
C ALA A 210 -10.90 27.16 19.29
N LEU A 211 -9.80 26.85 18.61
CA LEU A 211 -8.85 27.87 18.14
C LEU A 211 -9.47 28.84 17.12
N LEU A 212 -10.45 28.39 16.33
CA LEU A 212 -11.26 29.22 15.42
C LEU A 212 -12.33 30.06 16.12
N GLY A 213 -12.54 29.88 17.43
CA GLY A 213 -13.55 30.60 18.20
C GLY A 213 -14.99 30.14 17.91
N LYS A 214 -15.19 28.86 17.59
CA LYS A 214 -16.54 28.32 17.39
C LYS A 214 -17.35 28.45 18.70
N PRO A 215 -18.58 29.02 18.66
CA PRO A 215 -19.44 29.09 19.84
C PRO A 215 -19.65 27.70 20.49
N GLY A 216 -19.58 27.64 21.82
CA GLY A 216 -19.62 26.40 22.61
C GLY A 216 -18.26 25.74 22.87
N TYR A 217 -17.15 26.40 22.52
CA TYR A 217 -15.78 25.94 22.78
C TYR A 217 -14.95 26.97 23.57
N GLU A 218 -15.60 27.91 24.27
CA GLU A 218 -14.98 29.06 24.93
C GLU A 218 -13.90 28.64 25.94
N ASP A 219 -14.25 27.75 26.88
CA ASP A 219 -13.31 27.25 27.90
C ASP A 219 -12.08 26.59 27.27
N LYS A 220 -12.32 25.77 26.23
CA LYS A 220 -11.25 25.07 25.52
C LYS A 220 -10.39 26.02 24.68
N THR A 221 -10.96 27.12 24.21
CA THR A 221 -10.22 28.17 23.49
C THR A 221 -9.23 28.84 24.42
N GLU A 222 -9.68 29.19 25.63
CA GLU A 222 -8.82 29.78 26.66
C GLU A 222 -7.71 28.80 27.09
N GLU A 223 -8.06 27.54 27.34
CA GLU A 223 -7.09 26.48 27.71
C GLU A 223 -5.99 26.34 26.64
N LEU A 224 -6.37 26.20 25.37
CA LEU A 224 -5.42 25.97 24.29
C LEU A 224 -4.53 27.18 24.03
N ARG A 225 -5.07 28.40 24.10
CA ARG A 225 -4.29 29.64 23.91
C ARG A 225 -3.24 29.89 25.00
N LYS A 226 -3.35 29.25 26.17
CA LYS A 226 -2.31 29.32 27.21
C LYS A 226 -1.11 28.43 26.92
N ARG A 227 -1.24 27.48 25.99
CA ARG A 227 -0.22 26.47 25.67
C ARG A 227 0.54 26.75 24.38
N ILE A 228 0.14 27.78 23.63
CA ILE A 228 0.74 28.27 22.39
C ILE A 228 1.12 29.73 22.54
#